data_AF-A0A164BHR6-F1
#
_entry.id   AF-A0A164BHR6-F1
#
_cell.length_a   1.000
_cell.length_b   1.000
_cell.length_c   1.000
_cell.angle_alpha   90.00
_cell.angle_beta   90.00
_cell.angle_gamma   90.00
#
_symmetry.space_group_name_H-M   'P 1'
#
loop_
_entity.id
_entity.type
_entity.pdbx_description
1 polymer ?
#
loop_
_entity_poly.entity_id
_entity_poly.type
_entity_poly.pdbx_seq_one_letter_code
_entity_poly.pdbx_strand_id
1 'polypeptide(L)'
;MFYGHNAMWRRSLLQLNGSWLEHYRGNIIVTEDLLKTLGVYANGFTSRYLNISTGEWVPSSLKALEGMWMRWTYGGFQVLFKYFRHIASAKGLSFTQRVDLLTLLVSYAASPLIYPAMFLWFTAFPPGQVAVMTFVINFFPPMLYAGFLWHHHGSVVRLPLIKRVWDLYSGMFLIESFISAVQIRAVVNFMVGKKQGWRITSKAGEEKPRALQVLLHNTLIVTIATLAIAALIVGGWRSELAPNVVISYLVVALIPMQLLLCVIVYGGQVQNRHETITDATIDGLVMRRLSSFAC
;
A
#
# COMPACT_ATOMS: atom_id res chain seq x y z
N MET A 1 -17.07 -0.65 6.10
CA MET A 1 -16.47 -1.56 5.11
C MET A 1 -15.82 -2.73 5.82
N PHE A 2 -15.82 -3.93 5.25
CA PHE A 2 -15.16 -5.12 5.78
C PHE A 2 -13.82 -5.36 5.08
N TYR A 3 -12.75 -5.50 5.87
CA TYR A 3 -11.36 -5.65 5.40
C TYR A 3 -10.79 -7.06 5.70
N GLY A 4 -11.65 -8.08 5.74
CA GLY A 4 -11.23 -9.48 5.88
C GLY A 4 -10.98 -9.96 7.32
N HIS A 5 -10.87 -9.07 8.31
CA HIS A 5 -10.71 -9.42 9.73
C HIS A 5 -11.41 -8.42 10.66
N ASN A 6 -11.39 -8.73 11.97
CA ASN A 6 -11.87 -7.87 13.07
C ASN A 6 -13.28 -7.27 12.84
N ALA A 7 -14.19 -8.09 12.29
CA ALA A 7 -15.55 -7.67 11.99
C ALA A 7 -16.59 -8.66 12.51
N MET A 8 -17.73 -8.13 12.93
CA MET A 8 -18.89 -8.91 13.32
C MET A 8 -19.97 -8.78 12.25
N TRP A 9 -20.48 -9.93 11.81
CA TRP A 9 -21.52 -10.03 10.80
C TRP A 9 -22.82 -10.50 11.45
N ARG A 10 -23.94 -9.82 11.14
CA ARG A 10 -25.25 -10.41 11.44
C ARG A 10 -25.43 -11.65 10.58
N ARG A 11 -25.86 -12.77 11.19
CA ARG A 11 -26.07 -14.04 10.48
C ARG A 11 -26.99 -13.91 9.27
N SER A 12 -28.06 -13.12 9.40
CA SER A 12 -28.99 -12.84 8.29
C SER A 12 -28.31 -12.17 7.10
N LEU A 13 -27.32 -11.31 7.32
CA LEU A 13 -26.55 -10.69 6.24
C LEU A 13 -25.68 -11.72 5.51
N LEU A 14 -25.09 -12.68 6.23
CA LEU A 14 -24.29 -13.74 5.62
C LEU A 14 -25.13 -14.63 4.69
N GLN A 15 -26.40 -14.86 5.05
CA GLN A 15 -27.35 -15.61 4.23
C GLN A 15 -27.78 -14.82 2.98
N LEU A 16 -27.94 -13.49 3.12
CA LEU A 16 -28.28 -12.59 2.01
C LEU A 16 -27.14 -12.41 1.00
N ASN A 17 -25.89 -12.47 1.46
CA ASN A 17 -24.73 -12.05 0.66
C ASN A 17 -24.29 -13.05 -0.43
N GLY A 18 -25.07 -14.10 -0.69
CA GLY A 18 -24.81 -15.09 -1.74
C GLY A 18 -23.45 -15.80 -1.63
N SER A 19 -23.03 -16.44 -2.73
CA SER A 19 -21.80 -17.23 -2.81
C SER A 19 -20.55 -16.40 -2.48
N TRP A 20 -19.70 -16.89 -1.59
CA TRP A 20 -18.38 -16.31 -1.31
C TRP A 20 -17.39 -16.49 -2.45
N LEU A 21 -17.63 -17.50 -3.29
CA LEU A 21 -16.83 -17.76 -4.48
C LEU A 21 -17.48 -17.06 -5.67
N GLU A 22 -16.84 -16.00 -6.14
CA GLU A 22 -17.25 -15.27 -7.34
C GLU A 22 -16.11 -15.13 -8.33
N HIS A 23 -16.47 -15.03 -9.61
CA HIS A 23 -15.49 -15.00 -10.69
C HIS A 23 -15.60 -13.71 -11.52
N TYR A 24 -14.46 -13.29 -12.07
CA TYR A 24 -14.34 -12.28 -13.11
C TYR A 24 -13.35 -12.78 -14.18
N ARG A 25 -13.78 -12.83 -15.44
CA ARG A 25 -13.00 -13.36 -16.58
C ARG A 25 -12.39 -14.75 -16.30
N GLY A 26 -13.20 -15.66 -15.74
CA GLY A 26 -12.76 -17.03 -15.42
C GLY A 26 -11.78 -17.15 -14.24
N ASN A 27 -11.51 -16.06 -13.51
CA ASN A 27 -10.65 -16.06 -12.32
C ASN A 27 -11.47 -15.74 -11.07
N ILE A 28 -11.14 -16.38 -9.95
CA ILE A 28 -11.72 -16.06 -8.64
C ILE A 28 -11.40 -14.61 -8.29
N ILE A 29 -12.38 -13.89 -7.75
CA ILE A 29 -12.19 -12.55 -7.18
C ILE A 29 -11.45 -12.72 -5.84
N VAL A 30 -10.23 -12.19 -5.75
CA VAL A 30 -9.31 -12.46 -4.62
C VAL A 30 -9.52 -11.53 -3.41
N THR A 31 -10.49 -10.63 -3.48
CA THR A 31 -10.91 -9.69 -2.42
C THR A 31 -12.39 -9.92 -2.11
N GLU A 32 -12.68 -11.08 -1.50
CA GLU A 32 -14.05 -11.49 -1.15
C GLU A 32 -14.69 -10.55 -0.12
N ASP A 33 -13.88 -9.99 0.78
CA ASP A 33 -14.28 -9.05 1.82
C ASP A 33 -14.91 -7.76 1.25
N LEU A 34 -14.27 -7.18 0.24
CA LEU A 34 -14.76 -6.01 -0.47
C LEU A 34 -16.04 -6.32 -1.24
N LEU A 35 -16.09 -7.48 -1.89
CA LEU A 35 -17.27 -7.97 -2.59
C LEU A 35 -18.47 -8.11 -1.64
N LYS A 36 -18.26 -8.66 -0.44
CA LYS A 36 -19.30 -8.79 0.58
C LYS A 36 -19.73 -7.47 1.17
N THR A 37 -18.83 -6.50 1.28
CA THR A 37 -19.21 -5.13 1.63
C THR A 37 -20.17 -4.57 0.59
N LEU A 38 -19.83 -4.69 -0.69
CA LEU A 38 -20.66 -4.19 -1.78
C LEU A 38 -22.06 -4.82 -1.77
N GLY A 39 -22.15 -6.15 -1.66
CA GLY A 39 -23.44 -6.85 -1.65
C GLY A 39 -24.36 -6.38 -0.51
N VAL A 40 -23.80 -6.13 0.67
CA VAL A 40 -24.57 -5.66 1.84
C VAL A 40 -25.03 -4.24 1.67
N TYR A 41 -24.16 -3.34 1.22
CA TYR A 41 -24.54 -1.95 0.97
C TYR A 41 -25.57 -1.86 -0.17
N ALA A 42 -25.44 -2.68 -1.22
CA ALA A 42 -26.41 -2.72 -2.31
C ALA A 42 -27.81 -3.14 -1.86
N ASN A 43 -27.93 -3.86 -0.75
CA ASN A 43 -29.19 -4.25 -0.12
C ASN A 43 -29.67 -3.25 0.96
N GLY A 44 -29.09 -2.06 1.05
CA GLY A 44 -29.54 -0.99 1.96
C GLY A 44 -29.04 -1.12 3.40
N PHE A 45 -28.11 -2.03 3.67
CA PHE A 45 -27.54 -2.18 5.01
C PHE A 45 -26.35 -1.24 5.24
N THR A 46 -26.05 -1.01 6.52
CA THR A 46 -24.95 -0.13 6.95
C THR A 46 -23.99 -0.87 7.87
N SER A 47 -22.76 -0.36 7.99
CA SER A 47 -21.77 -0.84 8.95
C SER A 47 -21.47 0.23 9.99
N ARG A 48 -21.10 -0.18 11.20
CA ARG A 48 -20.56 0.72 12.24
C ARG A 48 -19.12 0.35 12.52
N TYR A 49 -18.25 1.35 12.55
CA TYR A 49 -16.85 1.20 12.94
C TYR A 49 -16.74 1.35 14.46
N LEU A 50 -16.03 0.43 15.10
CA LEU A 50 -15.67 0.53 16.51
C LEU A 50 -14.16 0.78 16.57
N ASN A 51 -13.78 1.94 17.10
CA ASN A 51 -12.37 2.30 17.23
C ASN A 51 -11.75 1.65 18.48
N ILE A 52 -11.70 0.31 18.48
CA ILE A 52 -11.15 -0.49 19.56
C ILE A 52 -9.95 -1.24 18.99
N SER A 53 -8.82 -1.19 19.69
CA SER A 53 -7.67 -2.00 19.30
C SER A 53 -8.00 -3.48 19.48
N THR A 54 -7.92 -4.25 18.41
CA THR A 54 -8.14 -5.70 18.42
C THR A 54 -6.87 -6.51 18.14
N GLY A 55 -5.73 -5.83 17.90
CA GLY A 55 -4.51 -6.44 17.41
C GLY A 55 -4.63 -6.84 15.94
N GLU A 56 -3.59 -6.58 15.15
CA GLU A 56 -3.59 -6.86 13.71
C GLU A 56 -2.29 -7.53 13.28
N TRP A 57 -2.38 -8.35 12.24
CA TRP A 57 -1.22 -8.99 11.64
C TRP A 57 -0.76 -8.12 10.48
N VAL A 58 0.34 -7.39 10.68
CA VAL A 58 1.03 -6.66 9.62
C VAL A 58 1.97 -7.60 8.84
N PRO A 59 2.22 -7.35 7.55
CA PRO A 59 3.19 -8.14 6.78
C PRO A 59 4.58 -8.06 7.42
N SER A 60 5.19 -9.22 7.65
CA SER A 60 6.46 -9.37 8.35
C SER A 60 7.68 -9.47 7.43
N SER A 61 7.47 -9.45 6.12
CA SER A 61 8.51 -9.44 5.09
C SER A 61 8.05 -8.64 3.87
N LEU A 62 8.99 -8.17 3.05
CA LEU A 62 8.63 -7.55 1.76
C LEU A 62 7.86 -8.50 0.86
N LYS A 63 8.12 -9.81 0.94
CA LYS A 63 7.39 -10.83 0.19
C LYS A 63 5.93 -10.92 0.63
N ALA A 64 5.67 -10.87 1.94
CA ALA A 64 4.31 -10.83 2.48
C ALA A 64 3.58 -9.53 2.09
N LEU A 65 4.28 -8.39 2.18
CA LEU A 65 3.78 -7.08 1.76
C LEU A 65 3.42 -7.05 0.27
N GLU A 66 4.31 -7.56 -0.58
CA GLU A 66 4.10 -7.74 -2.00
C GLU A 66 2.85 -8.59 -2.28
N GLY A 67 2.73 -9.74 -1.64
CA GLY A 67 1.59 -10.63 -1.80
C GLY A 67 0.26 -9.96 -1.42
N MET A 68 0.26 -9.18 -0.33
CA MET A 68 -0.90 -8.42 0.13
C MET A 68 -1.32 -7.36 -0.90
N TRP A 69 -0.41 -6.47 -1.29
CA TRP A 69 -0.72 -5.37 -2.21
C TRP A 69 -1.02 -5.83 -3.64
N MET A 70 -0.37 -6.90 -4.10
CA MET A 70 -0.77 -7.54 -5.36
C MET A 70 -2.22 -8.02 -5.32
N ARG A 71 -2.64 -8.67 -4.22
CA ARG A 71 -3.99 -9.20 -4.07
C ARG A 71 -5.02 -8.09 -4.00
N TRP A 72 -4.78 -7.09 -3.16
CA TRP A 72 -5.69 -5.97 -2.96
C TRP A 72 -5.88 -5.16 -4.23
N THR A 73 -4.79 -4.85 -4.94
CA THR A 73 -4.86 -4.08 -6.19
C THR A 73 -5.54 -4.89 -7.29
N TYR A 74 -5.13 -6.15 -7.49
CA TYR A 74 -5.73 -7.00 -8.52
C TYR A 74 -7.21 -7.28 -8.24
N GLY A 75 -7.56 -7.61 -7.00
CA GLY A 75 -8.95 -7.86 -6.57
C GLY A 75 -9.81 -6.61 -6.62
N GLY A 76 -9.27 -5.46 -6.21
CA GLY A 76 -9.90 -4.16 -6.37
C GLY A 76 -10.27 -3.89 -7.84
N PHE A 77 -9.36 -4.17 -8.78
CA PHE A 77 -9.67 -4.07 -10.22
C PHE A 77 -10.75 -5.05 -10.68
N GLN A 78 -10.73 -6.31 -10.20
CA GLN A 78 -11.79 -7.26 -10.50
C GLN A 78 -13.16 -6.74 -10.05
N VAL A 79 -13.25 -6.19 -8.83
CA VAL A 79 -14.49 -5.63 -8.28
C VAL A 79 -14.90 -4.37 -9.05
N LEU A 80 -13.97 -3.45 -9.28
CA LEU A 80 -14.22 -2.21 -10.03
C LEU A 80 -14.80 -2.53 -11.41
N PHE A 81 -14.10 -3.32 -12.22
CA PHE A 81 -14.53 -3.59 -13.59
C PHE A 81 -15.80 -4.45 -13.68
N LYS A 82 -16.03 -5.35 -12.72
CA LYS A 82 -17.25 -6.18 -12.70
C LYS A 82 -18.48 -5.40 -12.22
N TYR A 83 -18.31 -4.53 -11.20
CA TYR A 83 -19.44 -3.92 -10.50
C TYR A 83 -19.52 -2.39 -10.62
N PHE A 84 -18.67 -1.73 -11.41
CA PHE A 84 -18.68 -0.26 -11.53
C PHE A 84 -20.08 0.33 -11.73
N ARG A 85 -20.84 -0.19 -12.71
CA ARG A 85 -22.22 0.25 -12.99
C ARG A 85 -23.13 0.02 -11.79
N HIS A 86 -23.01 -1.14 -11.15
CA HIS A 86 -23.81 -1.48 -9.98
C HIS A 86 -23.51 -0.53 -8.81
N ILE A 87 -22.24 -0.23 -8.54
CA ILE A 87 -21.84 0.75 -7.51
C ILE A 87 -22.42 2.13 -7.83
N ALA A 88 -22.32 2.56 -9.10
CA ALA A 88 -22.80 3.87 -9.52
C ALA A 88 -24.33 4.03 -9.42
N SER A 89 -25.10 2.98 -9.71
CA SER A 89 -26.55 3.09 -9.90
C SER A 89 -27.43 2.33 -8.91
N ALA A 90 -26.89 1.45 -8.07
CA ALA A 90 -27.72 0.62 -7.19
C ALA A 90 -28.44 1.46 -6.13
N LYS A 91 -29.76 1.30 -6.03
CA LYS A 91 -30.63 2.11 -5.16
C LYS A 91 -30.31 1.94 -3.67
N GLY A 92 -29.83 0.78 -3.25
CA GLY A 92 -29.52 0.51 -1.84
C GLY A 92 -28.29 1.24 -1.32
N LEU A 93 -27.39 1.74 -2.18
CA LEU A 93 -26.24 2.51 -1.73
C LEU A 93 -26.63 3.96 -1.43
N SER A 94 -26.14 4.50 -0.31
CA SER A 94 -26.15 5.94 -0.06
C SER A 94 -25.13 6.66 -0.96
N PHE A 95 -25.28 7.97 -1.15
CA PHE A 95 -24.28 8.77 -1.87
C PHE A 95 -22.88 8.63 -1.25
N THR A 96 -22.78 8.69 0.08
CA THR A 96 -21.52 8.55 0.82
C THR A 96 -20.87 7.18 0.61
N GLN A 97 -21.65 6.09 0.62
CA GLN A 97 -21.13 4.75 0.35
C GLN A 97 -20.63 4.61 -1.09
N ARG A 98 -21.29 5.24 -2.06
CA ARG A 98 -20.82 5.25 -3.46
C ARG A 98 -19.48 5.95 -3.58
N VAL A 99 -19.35 7.15 -3.00
CA VAL A 99 -18.11 7.92 -3.02
C VAL A 99 -17.00 7.14 -2.33
N ASP A 100 -17.24 6.57 -1.15
CA ASP A 100 -16.26 5.76 -0.40
C ASP A 100 -15.77 4.55 -1.22
N LEU A 101 -16.68 3.74 -1.75
CA LEU A 101 -16.34 2.57 -2.56
C LEU A 101 -15.60 2.95 -3.85
N LEU A 102 -16.08 3.96 -4.58
CA LEU A 102 -15.43 4.38 -5.81
C LEU A 102 -14.06 4.99 -5.53
N THR A 103 -13.90 5.75 -4.45
CA THR A 103 -12.62 6.34 -4.05
C THR A 103 -11.61 5.24 -3.73
N LEU A 104 -12.00 4.23 -2.94
CA LEU A 104 -11.13 3.09 -2.65
C LEU A 104 -10.77 2.29 -3.91
N LEU A 105 -11.75 1.98 -4.75
CA LEU A 105 -11.51 1.16 -5.94
C LEU A 105 -10.67 1.89 -6.99
N VAL A 106 -10.90 3.20 -7.16
CA VAL A 106 -10.12 4.04 -8.07
C VAL A 106 -8.74 4.32 -7.51
N SER A 107 -8.54 4.39 -6.19
CA SER A 107 -7.20 4.60 -5.61
C SER A 107 -6.27 3.44 -5.95
N TYR A 108 -6.75 2.18 -6.01
CA TYR A 108 -5.94 1.07 -6.51
C TYR A 108 -5.45 1.26 -7.95
N ALA A 109 -6.17 2.04 -8.77
CA ALA A 109 -5.79 2.35 -10.14
C ALA A 109 -4.97 3.63 -10.29
N ALA A 110 -5.26 4.64 -9.46
CA ALA A 110 -4.66 5.97 -9.54
C ALA A 110 -3.35 6.08 -8.75
N SER A 111 -3.30 5.55 -7.52
CA SER A 111 -2.09 5.59 -6.67
C SER A 111 -0.84 5.04 -7.36
N PRO A 112 -0.90 3.91 -8.10
CA PRO A 112 0.29 3.37 -8.76
C PRO A 112 0.83 4.28 -9.88
N LEU A 113 0.00 5.17 -10.41
CA LEU A 113 0.37 6.11 -11.47
C LEU A 113 1.05 7.36 -10.93
N ILE A 114 1.09 7.58 -9.61
CA ILE A 114 1.67 8.79 -9.03
C ILE A 114 3.15 8.93 -9.40
N TYR A 115 3.95 7.88 -9.27
CA TYR A 115 5.38 7.96 -9.55
C TYR A 115 5.70 8.09 -11.06
N PRO A 116 5.07 7.34 -11.97
CA PRO A 116 5.18 7.62 -13.41
C PRO A 116 4.74 9.04 -13.78
N ALA A 117 3.63 9.52 -13.23
CA ALA A 117 3.14 10.87 -13.48
C ALA A 117 4.12 11.92 -12.94
N MET A 118 4.69 11.70 -11.76
CA MET A 118 5.75 12.55 -11.21
C MET A 118 6.98 12.52 -12.11
N PHE A 119 7.45 11.36 -12.53
CA PHE A 119 8.59 11.27 -13.46
C PHE A 119 8.34 12.11 -14.73
N LEU A 120 7.18 11.97 -15.37
CA LEU A 120 6.80 12.77 -16.53
C LEU A 120 6.72 14.27 -16.19
N TRP A 121 6.13 14.61 -15.05
CA TRP A 121 6.02 15.98 -14.55
C TRP A 121 7.39 16.64 -14.33
N PHE A 122 8.37 15.92 -13.78
CA PHE A 122 9.76 16.41 -13.62
C PHE A 122 10.52 16.50 -14.95
N THR A 123 10.17 15.71 -15.96
CA THR A 123 10.77 15.83 -17.31
C THR A 123 10.13 16.92 -18.17
N ALA A 124 8.86 17.25 -17.92
CA ALA A 124 8.07 18.16 -18.76
C ALA A 124 8.15 19.64 -18.32
N PHE A 125 8.55 19.91 -17.08
CA PHE A 125 8.47 21.26 -16.49
C PHE A 125 9.80 21.70 -15.84
N PRO A 126 10.01 23.02 -15.66
CA PRO A 126 11.18 23.58 -15.00
C PRO A 126 11.37 22.96 -13.60
N PRO A 127 12.46 22.26 -13.34
CA PRO A 127 12.47 21.35 -12.21
C PRO A 127 12.47 22.00 -10.82
N GLY A 128 12.94 23.25 -10.70
CA GLY A 128 12.86 23.99 -9.45
C GLY A 128 11.41 24.23 -9.01
N GLN A 129 10.54 24.57 -9.97
CA GLN A 129 9.10 24.74 -9.71
C GLN A 129 8.45 23.38 -9.42
N VAL A 130 8.84 22.36 -10.18
CA VAL A 130 8.34 21.00 -9.99
C VAL A 130 8.71 20.42 -8.63
N ALA A 131 9.94 20.61 -8.18
CA ALA A 131 10.41 20.12 -6.89
C ALA A 131 9.64 20.78 -5.74
N VAL A 132 9.43 22.10 -5.80
CA VAL A 132 8.64 22.85 -4.82
C VAL A 132 7.18 22.37 -4.82
N MET A 133 6.53 22.28 -5.98
CA MET A 133 5.14 21.82 -6.06
C MET A 133 4.99 20.37 -5.60
N THR A 134 5.94 19.50 -5.97
CA THR A 134 5.99 18.12 -5.51
C THR A 134 6.07 18.03 -3.99
N PHE A 135 6.95 18.82 -3.38
CA PHE A 135 7.08 18.89 -1.92
C PHE A 135 5.79 19.38 -1.27
N VAL A 136 5.21 20.47 -1.78
CA VAL A 136 3.99 21.07 -1.23
C VAL A 136 2.77 20.17 -1.37
N ILE A 137 2.67 19.38 -2.44
CA ILE A 137 1.51 18.51 -2.68
C ILE A 137 1.65 17.16 -2.00
N ASN A 138 2.82 16.52 -2.12
CA ASN A 138 3.00 15.12 -1.72
C ASN A 138 3.68 14.92 -0.37
N PHE A 139 4.45 15.90 0.12
CA PHE A 139 5.27 15.74 1.33
C PHE A 139 4.70 16.56 2.49
N PHE A 140 4.41 17.84 2.25
CA PHE A 140 3.98 18.76 3.29
C PHE A 140 2.66 18.35 3.96
N PRO A 141 1.58 17.99 3.23
CA PRO A 141 0.32 17.63 3.87
C PRO A 141 0.40 16.32 4.67
N PRO A 142 1.02 15.23 4.17
CA PRO A 142 1.22 14.02 4.99
C PRO A 142 2.11 14.27 6.21
N MET A 143 3.15 15.10 6.11
CA MET A 143 3.98 15.46 7.27
C MET A 143 3.20 16.27 8.30
N LEU A 144 2.40 17.26 7.87
CA LEU A 144 1.52 18.01 8.76
C LEU A 144 0.49 17.11 9.43
N TYR A 145 -0.13 16.20 8.67
CA TYR A 145 -1.11 15.26 9.18
C TYR A 145 -0.49 14.27 10.17
N ALA A 146 0.69 13.73 9.87
CA ALA A 146 1.43 12.87 10.79
C ALA A 146 1.82 13.63 12.08
N GLY A 147 2.25 14.89 11.97
CA GLY A 147 2.52 15.77 13.11
C GLY A 147 1.26 16.07 13.94
N PHE A 148 0.12 16.32 13.29
CA PHE A 148 -1.17 16.53 13.93
C PHE A 148 -1.65 15.27 14.67
N LEU A 149 -1.63 14.12 14.00
CA LEU A 149 -1.97 12.84 14.60
C LEU A 149 -1.04 12.55 15.79
N TRP A 150 0.24 12.87 15.67
CA TRP A 150 1.19 12.72 16.76
C TRP A 150 0.84 13.62 17.96
N HIS A 151 0.48 14.88 17.73
CA HIS A 151 0.07 15.79 18.79
C HIS A 151 -1.21 15.32 19.50
N HIS A 152 -2.22 14.87 18.74
CA HIS A 152 -3.52 14.50 19.29
C HIS A 152 -3.61 13.08 19.83
N HIS A 153 -2.90 12.14 19.22
CA HIS A 153 -2.89 10.72 19.62
C HIS A 153 -1.61 10.32 20.34
N GLY A 154 -0.86 11.31 20.84
CA GLY A 154 0.38 11.21 21.61
C GLY A 154 0.72 9.79 22.00
N SER A 155 1.58 9.14 21.21
CA SER A 155 1.93 7.76 21.45
C SER A 155 2.43 7.64 22.89
N VAL A 156 1.80 6.78 23.69
CA VAL A 156 2.24 6.41 25.04
C VAL A 156 3.71 5.95 25.05
N VAL A 157 4.26 5.63 23.88
CA VAL A 157 5.64 5.22 23.61
C VAL A 157 6.54 6.44 23.32
N ARG A 158 7.50 6.68 24.22
CA ARG A 158 8.60 7.63 24.00
C ARG A 158 9.69 7.01 23.13
N LEU A 159 9.46 6.88 21.83
CA LEU A 159 10.52 6.53 20.88
C LEU A 159 11.52 7.71 20.74
N PRO A 160 12.83 7.44 20.58
CA PRO A 160 13.81 8.46 20.22
C PRO A 160 13.41 9.18 18.92
N LEU A 161 13.65 10.49 18.84
CA LEU A 161 13.30 11.31 17.67
C LEU A 161 13.85 10.71 16.37
N ILE A 162 15.09 10.23 16.39
CA ILE A 162 15.74 9.63 15.20
C ILE A 162 14.96 8.41 14.68
N LYS A 163 14.47 7.55 15.57
CA LYS A 163 13.68 6.36 15.18
C LYS A 163 12.33 6.78 14.61
N ARG A 164 11.69 7.81 15.18
CA ARG A 164 10.42 8.35 14.65
C ARG A 164 10.58 8.95 13.26
N VAL A 165 11.64 9.74 13.05
CA VAL A 165 11.96 10.32 11.74
C VAL A 165 12.24 9.22 10.73
N TRP A 166 12.97 8.18 11.13
CA TRP A 166 13.22 7.01 10.29
C TRP A 166 11.93 6.24 9.95
N ASP A 167 11.05 6.00 10.92
CA ASP A 167 9.78 5.28 10.71
C ASP A 167 8.86 6.07 9.75
N LEU A 168 8.79 7.40 9.91
CA LEU A 168 8.05 8.28 8.99
C LEU A 168 8.64 8.25 7.58
N TYR A 169 9.97 8.42 7.46
CA TYR A 169 10.66 8.40 6.18
C TYR A 169 10.52 7.04 5.48
N SER A 170 10.73 5.94 6.21
CA SER A 170 10.63 4.60 5.64
C SER A 170 9.22 4.27 5.22
N GLY A 171 8.20 4.59 6.03
CA GLY A 171 6.79 4.40 5.68
C GLY A 171 6.39 5.22 4.45
N MET A 172 6.64 6.54 4.47
CA MET A 172 6.19 7.45 3.41
C MET A 172 6.96 7.32 2.09
N PHE A 173 8.21 6.87 2.12
CA PHE A 173 9.06 6.86 0.91
C PHE A 173 9.56 5.47 0.51
N LEU A 174 10.18 4.72 1.43
CA LEU A 174 10.76 3.42 1.08
C LEU A 174 9.67 2.38 0.81
N ILE A 175 8.76 2.21 1.77
CA ILE A 175 7.67 1.24 1.68
C ILE A 175 6.66 1.65 0.62
N GLU A 176 6.28 2.93 0.56
CA GLU A 176 5.31 3.42 -0.43
C GLU A 176 5.81 3.30 -1.87
N SER A 177 7.09 3.58 -2.14
CA SER A 177 7.66 3.39 -3.48
C SER A 177 7.62 1.92 -3.91
N PHE A 178 7.92 1.00 -2.99
CA PHE A 178 7.80 -0.43 -3.21
C PHE A 178 6.35 -0.86 -3.48
N ILE A 179 5.41 -0.40 -2.65
CA ILE A 179 3.98 -0.66 -2.82
C ILE A 179 3.54 -0.21 -4.20
N SER A 180 3.84 1.02 -4.59
CA SER A 180 3.46 1.55 -5.90
C SER A 180 4.00 0.71 -7.07
N ALA A 181 5.26 0.28 -7.01
CA ALA A 181 5.82 -0.61 -8.04
C ALA A 181 5.10 -1.96 -8.10
N VAL A 182 4.75 -2.54 -6.94
CA VAL A 182 3.95 -3.76 -6.84
C VAL A 182 2.55 -3.55 -7.43
N GLN A 183 1.90 -2.43 -7.13
CA GLN A 183 0.57 -2.13 -7.65
C GLN A 183 0.60 -1.93 -9.17
N ILE A 184 1.58 -1.23 -9.74
CA ILE A 184 1.75 -1.11 -11.21
C ILE A 184 1.81 -2.50 -11.84
N ARG A 185 2.60 -3.41 -11.26
CA ARG A 185 2.68 -4.79 -11.75
C ARG A 185 1.36 -5.54 -11.62
N ALA A 186 0.60 -5.32 -10.55
CA ALA A 186 -0.73 -5.90 -10.37
C ALA A 186 -1.72 -5.40 -11.44
N VAL A 187 -1.70 -4.09 -11.75
CA VAL A 187 -2.51 -3.48 -12.81
C VAL A 187 -2.13 -4.08 -14.16
N VAL A 188 -0.85 -4.13 -14.51
CA VAL A 188 -0.38 -4.74 -15.76
C VAL A 188 -0.84 -6.19 -15.86
N ASN A 189 -0.65 -6.99 -14.79
CA ASN A 189 -1.11 -8.38 -14.75
C ASN A 189 -2.62 -8.50 -15.00
N PHE A 190 -3.43 -7.64 -14.37
CA PHE A 190 -4.87 -7.62 -14.59
C PHE A 190 -5.23 -7.29 -16.04
N MET A 191 -4.61 -6.26 -16.60
CA MET A 191 -4.88 -5.78 -17.96
C MET A 191 -4.54 -6.84 -19.02
N VAL A 192 -3.41 -7.55 -18.86
CA VAL A 192 -3.01 -8.65 -19.77
C VAL A 192 -3.71 -9.98 -19.48
N GLY A 193 -4.58 -10.04 -18.46
CA GLY A 193 -5.31 -11.26 -18.08
C GLY A 193 -4.44 -12.33 -17.41
N LYS A 194 -3.26 -11.97 -16.87
CA LYS A 194 -2.41 -12.90 -16.12
C LYS A 194 -3.08 -13.27 -14.81
N LYS A 195 -3.30 -14.57 -14.61
CA LYS A 195 -3.91 -15.09 -13.38
C LYS A 195 -3.01 -14.79 -12.16
N GLN A 196 -3.53 -14.02 -11.22
CA GLN A 196 -2.82 -13.69 -9.98
C GLN A 196 -2.81 -14.86 -8.97
N GLY A 197 -3.86 -15.69 -9.01
CA GLY A 197 -4.08 -16.78 -8.05
C GLY A 197 -4.31 -16.27 -6.63
N TRP A 198 -4.83 -17.14 -5.75
CA TRP A 198 -4.90 -16.85 -4.32
C TRP A 198 -3.61 -17.32 -3.67
N ARG A 199 -2.88 -16.42 -3.01
CA ARG A 199 -1.69 -16.75 -2.21
C ARG A 199 -1.95 -16.34 -0.78
N ILE A 200 -1.82 -17.28 0.16
CA ILE A 200 -1.90 -17.01 1.60
C ILE A 200 -0.85 -15.95 1.92
N THR A 201 -1.26 -14.86 2.60
CA THR A 201 -0.27 -13.99 3.26
C THR A 201 0.36 -14.84 4.35
N SER A 202 1.63 -15.19 4.21
CA SER A 202 2.38 -15.96 5.19
C SER A 202 2.17 -15.38 6.59
N LYS A 203 1.67 -16.20 7.51
CA LYS A 203 1.50 -15.87 8.95
C LYS A 203 2.44 -16.70 9.83
N ALA A 204 3.35 -17.46 9.22
CA ALA A 204 4.26 -18.38 9.89
C ALA A 204 5.71 -17.99 9.58
N GLY A 205 6.64 -18.31 10.49
CA GLY A 205 8.04 -17.90 10.34
C GLY A 205 8.64 -18.33 9.00
N GLU A 206 9.20 -17.36 8.28
CA GLU A 206 9.82 -17.51 6.96
C GLU A 206 11.32 -17.76 7.11
N GLU A 207 11.91 -18.54 6.20
CA GLU A 207 13.37 -18.68 6.13
C GLU A 207 14.01 -17.40 5.60
N LYS A 208 15.08 -16.95 6.26
CA LYS A 208 15.80 -15.73 5.84
C LYS A 208 16.46 -15.93 4.48
N PRO A 209 16.07 -15.16 3.44
CA PRO A 209 16.65 -15.30 2.12
C PRO A 209 18.09 -14.79 2.08
N ARG A 210 18.91 -15.36 1.19
CA ARG A 210 20.24 -14.82 0.88
C ARG A 210 20.11 -13.50 0.11
N ALA A 211 21.07 -12.58 0.23
CA ALA A 211 21.02 -11.28 -0.47
C ALA A 211 20.81 -11.41 -2.00
N LEU A 212 21.46 -12.38 -2.63
CA LEU A 212 21.25 -12.66 -4.05
C LEU A 212 19.80 -13.09 -4.35
N GLN A 213 19.19 -13.90 -3.48
CA GLN A 213 17.79 -14.34 -3.65
C GLN A 213 16.84 -13.15 -3.51
N VAL A 214 17.13 -12.19 -2.63
CA VAL A 214 16.34 -10.95 -2.50
C VAL A 214 16.34 -10.16 -3.81
N LEU A 215 17.51 -9.96 -4.42
CA LEU A 215 17.64 -9.26 -5.70
C LEU A 215 16.97 -10.03 -6.85
N LEU A 216 17.10 -11.36 -6.87
CA LEU A 216 16.46 -12.22 -7.86
C LEU A 216 14.93 -12.26 -7.72
N HIS A 217 14.39 -12.17 -6.50
CA HIS A 217 12.94 -12.09 -6.31
C HIS A 217 12.37 -10.75 -6.79
N ASN A 218 13.17 -9.69 -6.64
CA ASN A 218 12.81 -8.32 -6.97
C ASN A 218 13.39 -7.86 -8.31
N THR A 219 13.73 -8.76 -9.23
CA THR A 219 14.48 -8.38 -10.45
C THR A 219 13.79 -7.32 -11.28
N LEU A 220 12.47 -7.37 -11.45
CA LEU A 220 11.75 -6.31 -12.19
C LEU A 220 11.95 -4.94 -11.54
N ILE A 221 11.82 -4.87 -10.20
CA ILE A 221 11.96 -3.66 -9.41
C ILE A 221 13.39 -3.13 -9.49
N VAL A 222 14.37 -4.02 -9.31
CA VAL A 222 15.80 -3.69 -9.41
C VAL A 222 16.14 -3.18 -10.81
N THR A 223 15.70 -3.87 -11.86
CA THR A 223 15.94 -3.48 -13.25
C THR A 223 15.33 -2.10 -13.56
N ILE A 224 14.08 -1.85 -13.19
CA ILE A 224 13.42 -0.55 -13.42
C ILE A 224 14.22 0.56 -12.72
N ALA A 225 14.59 0.34 -11.46
CA ALA A 225 15.32 1.34 -10.70
C ALA A 225 16.73 1.60 -11.26
N THR A 226 17.47 0.56 -11.63
CA THR A 226 18.80 0.69 -12.23
C THR A 226 18.74 1.41 -13.59
N LEU A 227 17.76 1.06 -14.43
CA LEU A 227 17.56 1.73 -15.73
C LEU A 227 17.17 3.21 -15.55
N ALA A 228 16.29 3.52 -14.59
CA ALA A 228 15.94 4.89 -14.29
C ALA A 228 17.16 5.69 -13.82
N ILE A 229 17.98 5.14 -12.92
CA ILE A 229 19.22 5.79 -12.46
C ILE A 229 20.18 6.01 -13.63
N ALA A 230 20.38 5.00 -14.48
CA ALA A 230 21.24 5.11 -15.67
C ALA A 230 20.75 6.20 -16.63
N ALA A 231 19.44 6.28 -16.89
CA ALA A 231 18.85 7.31 -17.73
C ALA A 231 19.07 8.72 -17.18
N LEU A 232 18.97 8.90 -15.86
CA LEU A 232 19.22 10.19 -15.19
C LEU A 232 20.70 10.59 -15.26
N ILE A 233 21.63 9.63 -15.12
CA ILE A 233 23.07 9.88 -15.26
C ILE A 233 23.39 10.34 -16.69
N VAL A 234 22.88 9.61 -17.70
CA VAL A 234 23.07 9.97 -19.11
C VAL A 234 22.46 11.34 -19.41
N GLY A 235 21.27 11.63 -18.88
CA GLY A 235 20.60 12.93 -19.02
C GLY A 235 21.39 14.08 -18.37
N GLY A 236 21.94 13.87 -17.18
CA GLY A 236 22.75 14.85 -16.47
C GLY A 236 24.09 15.15 -17.15
N TRP A 237 24.73 14.14 -17.75
CA TRP A 237 25.95 14.33 -18.55
C TRP A 237 25.67 15.15 -19.82
N ARG A 238 24.53 14.93 -20.47
CA ARG A 238 24.12 15.71 -21.64
C ARG A 238 23.79 17.16 -21.33
N SER A 239 23.44 17.49 -20.08
CA SER A 239 23.17 18.85 -19.64
C SER A 239 24.41 19.60 -19.12
N GLU A 240 25.61 19.10 -19.40
CA GLU A 240 26.89 19.67 -18.94
C GLU A 240 26.96 19.88 -17.42
N LEU A 241 26.14 19.14 -16.66
CA LEU A 241 26.02 19.27 -15.21
C LEU A 241 25.66 20.70 -14.72
N ALA A 242 24.90 21.48 -15.51
CA ALA A 242 24.38 22.77 -15.06
C ALA A 242 23.69 22.64 -13.68
N PRO A 243 24.06 23.43 -12.65
CA PRO A 243 23.65 23.17 -11.26
C PRO A 243 22.14 23.07 -11.03
N ASN A 244 21.36 23.94 -11.69
CA ASN A 244 19.90 23.92 -11.67
C ASN A 244 19.34 22.62 -12.25
N VAL A 245 19.95 22.09 -13.31
CA VAL A 245 19.55 20.83 -13.95
C VAL A 245 19.98 19.61 -13.11
N VAL A 246 21.14 19.65 -12.46
CA VAL A 246 21.61 18.57 -11.58
C VAL A 246 20.68 18.37 -10.37
N ILE A 247 20.26 19.45 -9.70
CA ILE A 247 19.32 19.38 -8.56
C ILE A 247 18.01 18.69 -8.96
N SER A 248 17.55 18.97 -10.17
CA SER A 248 16.38 18.36 -10.80
C SER A 248 16.49 16.84 -10.89
N TYR A 249 17.60 16.38 -11.48
CA TYR A 249 17.88 14.97 -11.66
C TYR A 249 18.06 14.26 -10.33
N LEU A 250 18.63 14.92 -9.32
CA LEU A 250 18.74 14.38 -7.97
C LEU A 250 17.37 14.10 -7.35
N VAL A 251 16.41 15.03 -7.43
CA VAL A 251 15.06 14.82 -6.87
C VAL A 251 14.35 13.66 -7.57
N VAL A 252 14.47 13.55 -8.88
CA VAL A 252 13.90 12.42 -9.63
C VAL A 252 14.61 11.11 -9.32
N ALA A 253 15.94 11.14 -9.15
CA ALA A 253 16.75 9.98 -8.81
C ALA A 253 16.40 9.41 -7.43
N LEU A 254 15.86 10.24 -6.51
CA LEU A 254 15.39 9.74 -5.23
C LEU A 254 14.35 8.63 -5.43
N ILE A 255 13.41 8.74 -6.37
CA ILE A 255 12.37 7.72 -6.57
C ILE A 255 12.93 6.30 -6.80
N PRO A 256 13.78 6.04 -7.82
CA PRO A 256 14.38 4.73 -8.01
C PRO A 256 15.41 4.37 -6.93
N MET A 257 16.11 5.35 -6.34
CA MET A 257 17.02 5.07 -5.22
C MET A 257 16.28 4.56 -3.98
N GLN A 258 15.13 5.15 -3.64
CA GLN A 258 14.27 4.73 -2.53
C GLN A 258 13.74 3.31 -2.74
N LEU A 259 13.39 2.99 -3.99
CA LEU A 259 12.92 1.66 -4.36
C LEU A 259 14.01 0.59 -4.17
N LEU A 260 15.25 0.86 -4.60
CA LEU A 260 16.40 -0.03 -4.36
C LEU A 260 16.73 -0.13 -2.87
N LEU A 261 16.76 1.01 -2.18
CA LEU A 261 17.05 1.06 -0.75
C LEU A 261 16.03 0.26 0.04
N CYS A 262 14.75 0.30 -0.35
CA CYS A 262 13.71 -0.52 0.25
C CYS A 262 14.02 -2.02 0.11
N VAL A 263 14.38 -2.48 -1.09
CA VAL A 263 14.77 -3.88 -1.34
C VAL A 263 16.01 -4.27 -0.52
N ILE A 264 17.00 -3.39 -0.40
CA ILE A 264 18.24 -3.66 0.36
C ILE A 264 17.96 -3.73 1.87
N VAL A 265 17.20 -2.77 2.41
CA VAL A 265 16.94 -2.65 3.86
C VAL A 265 15.92 -3.68 4.34
N TYR A 266 14.84 -3.88 3.59
CA TYR A 266 13.70 -4.69 4.03
C TYR A 266 13.62 -6.06 3.34
N GLY A 267 14.33 -6.29 2.23
CA GLY A 267 14.18 -7.53 1.46
C GLY A 267 14.70 -8.79 2.16
N GLY A 268 15.61 -8.64 3.13
CA GLY A 268 16.07 -9.73 3.98
C GLY A 268 15.28 -9.93 5.27
N GLN A 269 14.23 -9.13 5.51
CA GLN A 269 13.41 -9.25 6.71
C GLN A 269 12.46 -10.45 6.61
N VAL A 270 12.37 -11.17 7.73
CA VAL A 270 11.48 -12.31 7.93
C VAL A 270 11.00 -12.30 9.38
N GLN A 271 9.79 -12.81 9.62
CA GLN A 271 9.30 -13.01 10.99
C GLN A 271 10.12 -14.08 11.69
N ASN A 272 10.79 -13.74 12.79
CA ASN A 272 11.39 -14.77 13.63
C ASN A 272 10.29 -15.47 14.43
N ARG A 273 10.30 -16.81 14.47
CA ARG A 273 9.34 -17.58 15.28
C ARG A 273 9.42 -17.31 16.78
N HIS A 274 10.51 -16.69 17.23
CA HIS A 274 10.76 -16.30 18.61
C HIS A 274 10.51 -14.82 18.89
N GLU A 275 10.21 -14.01 17.87
CA GLU A 275 9.79 -12.62 18.08
C GLU A 275 8.40 -12.63 18.75
N THR A 276 8.35 -12.06 19.94
CA THR A 276 7.12 -11.88 20.68
C THR A 276 6.37 -10.65 20.15
N ILE A 277 5.05 -10.58 20.36
CA ILE A 277 4.24 -9.38 20.04
C ILE A 277 4.88 -8.12 20.65
N THR A 278 5.59 -8.26 21.76
CA THR A 278 6.30 -7.16 22.42
C THR A 278 7.55 -6.65 21.70
N ASP A 279 8.07 -7.41 20.74
CA ASP A 279 9.17 -7.02 19.84
C ASP A 279 8.64 -6.34 18.56
N ALA A 280 7.33 -6.42 18.29
CA ALA A 280 6.67 -5.69 17.20
C ALA A 280 6.61 -4.19 17.56
N THR A 281 7.33 -3.39 16.79
CA THR A 281 7.62 -1.97 17.08
C THR A 281 6.39 -1.06 17.09
N ILE A 282 5.25 -1.49 16.56
CA ILE A 282 4.02 -0.69 16.47
C ILE A 282 2.86 -1.29 17.29
N ASP A 283 2.72 -2.63 17.34
CA ASP A 283 1.55 -3.28 17.96
C ASP A 283 1.78 -3.86 19.35
N GLY A 284 3.04 -4.07 19.77
CA GLY A 284 3.35 -4.72 21.04
C GLY A 284 2.86 -3.99 22.29
N LEU A 285 2.67 -2.67 22.18
CA LEU A 285 2.32 -1.80 23.29
C LEU A 285 0.82 -1.52 23.39
N VAL A 286 0.08 -1.59 22.29
CA VAL A 286 -1.39 -1.49 22.31
C VAL A 286 -1.99 -2.77 22.90
N MET A 287 -1.39 -3.93 22.61
CA MET A 287 -1.81 -5.22 23.17
C MET A 287 -1.55 -5.34 24.68
N ARG A 288 -0.46 -4.76 25.22
CA ARG A 288 -0.16 -4.78 26.68
C ARG A 288 -1.21 -4.08 27.54
N ARG A 289 -1.94 -3.09 27.00
CA ARG A 289 -3.00 -2.38 27.74
C ARG A 289 -4.27 -3.23 27.88
N LEU A 290 -4.58 -4.08 26.91
CA LEU A 290 -5.77 -4.94 26.97
C LEU A 290 -5.61 -6.05 28.01
N SER A 291 -4.38 -6.55 28.22
CA SER A 291 -4.09 -7.50 29.30
C SER A 291 -4.12 -6.88 30.71
N SER A 292 -3.87 -5.57 30.85
CA SER A 292 -3.91 -4.90 32.16
C SER A 292 -5.31 -4.44 32.59
N PHE A 293 -6.30 -4.48 31.70
CA PHE A 293 -7.73 -4.26 32.02
C PHE A 293 -8.52 -5.56 32.16
N ALA A 294 -7.84 -6.71 32.04
CA ALA A 294 -8.42 -8.06 32.21
C ALA A 294 -8.10 -8.69 33.58
N CYS A 295 -7.68 -7.88 34.56
CA CYS A 295 -7.65 -8.24 35.99
C CYS A 295 -8.68 -7.42 36.75
#